data_AF-A0A7J0CXH7-F1
#
_entry.id   AF-A0A7J0CXH7-F1
#
_cell.length_a   1.000
_cell.length_b   1.000
_cell.length_c   1.000
_cell.angle_alpha   90.00
_cell.angle_beta   90.00
_cell.angle_gamma   90.00
#
_symmetry.space_group_name_H-M   'P 1'
#
loop_
_entity.id
_entity.type
_entity.pdbx_description
1 polymer ?
#
loop_
_entity_poly.entity_id
_entity_poly.type
_entity_poly.pdbx_seq_one_letter_code
_entity_poly.pdbx_strand_id
1 'polypeptide(L)'
;MTEEILELILADPTLGEPLPAADDYLRAEIVYAASHEGARHLDDVLTRRTRISIETFDRGTRSARLCAELMAPVLGWDEGQIDREVEHYEKRVEAERESQRQPDDLTADAARLGAPDIVPI
;
A
#
# COMPACT_ATOMS: atom_id res chain seq x y z
N MET A 1 5.24 19.86 2.32
CA MET A 1 4.43 18.72 2.79
C MET A 1 3.02 19.15 3.22
N THR A 2 2.83 19.89 4.33
CA THR A 2 1.46 20.22 4.80
C THR A 2 0.68 21.08 3.80
N GLU A 3 1.30 22.10 3.21
CA GLU A 3 0.65 22.97 2.21
C GLU A 3 0.23 22.18 0.96
N GLU A 4 1.12 21.34 0.42
CA GLU A 4 0.84 20.51 -0.77
C GLU A 4 -0.28 19.49 -0.52
N ILE A 5 -0.36 18.89 0.68
CA ILE A 5 -1.47 18.01 1.05
C ILE A 5 -2.79 18.78 1.11
N LEU A 6 -2.78 19.99 1.69
CA LEU A 6 -3.97 20.84 1.75
C LEU A 6 -4.40 21.27 0.34
N GLU A 7 -3.46 21.54 -0.56
CA GLU A 7 -3.76 21.85 -1.97
C GLU A 7 -4.44 20.66 -2.69
N LEU A 8 -3.97 19.43 -2.46
CA LEU A 8 -4.64 18.22 -2.98
C LEU A 8 -6.08 18.12 -2.47
N ILE A 9 -6.31 18.34 -1.18
CA ILE A 9 -7.65 18.29 -0.57
C ILE A 9 -8.55 19.44 -1.07
N LEU A 10 -7.99 20.62 -1.34
CA LEU A 10 -8.74 21.73 -1.92
C LEU A 10 -9.18 21.43 -3.36
N ALA A 11 -8.34 20.73 -4.13
CA ALA A 11 -8.66 20.32 -5.50
C ALA A 11 -9.70 19.19 -5.53
N ASP A 12 -9.60 18.23 -4.61
CA ASP A 12 -10.56 17.14 -4.41
C ASP A 12 -10.84 16.94 -2.91
N PRO A 13 -11.98 17.45 -2.39
CA PRO A 13 -12.34 17.33 -0.97
C PRO A 13 -12.44 15.89 -0.46
N THR A 14 -12.68 14.91 -1.34
CA THR A 14 -12.75 13.50 -0.94
C THR A 14 -11.39 12.96 -0.48
N LEU A 15 -10.29 13.61 -0.86
CA LEU A 15 -8.94 13.26 -0.41
C LEU A 15 -8.69 13.59 1.07
N GLY A 16 -9.55 14.41 1.69
CA GLY A 16 -9.54 14.68 3.12
C GLY A 16 -10.21 13.58 3.96
N GLU A 17 -10.75 12.53 3.34
CA GLU A 17 -11.32 11.38 4.06
C GLU A 17 -10.22 10.42 4.55
N PRO A 18 -10.42 9.77 5.71
CA PRO A 18 -9.51 8.73 6.18
C PRO A 18 -9.56 7.48 5.30
N LEU A 19 -8.49 6.68 5.37
CA LEU A 19 -8.45 5.35 4.76
C LEU A 19 -9.20 4.32 5.62
N PRO A 20 -9.94 3.39 5.01
CA PRO A 20 -10.62 2.33 5.75
C PRO A 20 -9.59 1.50 6.48
N ALA A 21 -9.82 1.21 7.77
CA ALA A 21 -8.92 0.42 8.63
C ALA A 21 -7.55 1.07 8.94
N ALA A 22 -7.33 2.29 8.47
CA ALA A 22 -6.12 3.06 8.69
C ALA A 22 -6.50 4.53 8.93
N ASP A 23 -7.36 4.77 9.92
CA ASP A 23 -8.09 6.03 10.09
C ASP A 23 -7.20 7.25 10.38
N ASP A 24 -5.96 7.01 10.80
CA ASP A 24 -4.93 8.04 11.03
C ASP A 24 -4.28 8.56 9.74
N TYR A 25 -4.55 7.92 8.60
CA TYR A 25 -3.99 8.26 7.29
C TYR A 25 -5.07 8.81 6.36
N LEU A 26 -4.80 9.94 5.72
CA LEU A 26 -5.71 10.54 4.74
C LEU A 26 -5.47 9.98 3.34
N ARG A 27 -6.53 9.95 2.52
CA ARG A 27 -6.42 9.59 1.09
C ARG A 27 -5.43 10.49 0.33
N ALA A 28 -5.35 11.77 0.70
CA ALA A 28 -4.39 12.73 0.13
C ALA A 28 -2.93 12.28 0.26
N GLU A 29 -2.57 11.60 1.36
CA GLU A 29 -1.21 11.12 1.59
C GLU A 29 -0.81 10.03 0.59
N ILE A 30 -1.77 9.22 0.14
CA ILE A 30 -1.55 8.18 -0.87
C ILE A 30 -1.26 8.81 -2.24
N VAL A 31 -2.06 9.81 -2.62
CA VAL A 31 -1.86 10.56 -3.86
C VAL A 31 -0.51 11.28 -3.83
N TYR A 32 -0.17 11.90 -2.69
CA TYR A 32 1.09 12.59 -2.50
C TYR A 32 2.29 11.63 -2.60
N ALA A 33 2.21 10.45 -2.00
CA ALA A 33 3.26 9.44 -2.09
C ALA A 33 3.57 9.06 -3.56
N ALA A 34 2.55 8.89 -4.40
CA ALA A 34 2.71 8.57 -5.81
C ALA A 34 3.23 9.76 -6.65
N SER A 35 2.74 10.97 -6.37
CA SER A 35 3.03 12.15 -7.20
C SER A 35 4.32 12.88 -6.82
N HIS A 36 4.69 12.89 -5.54
CA HIS A 36 5.78 13.72 -5.02
C HIS A 36 6.89 12.91 -4.34
N GLU A 37 6.62 11.69 -3.83
CA GLU A 37 7.60 10.88 -3.08
C GLU A 37 8.15 9.67 -3.85
N GLY A 38 7.81 9.59 -5.15
CA GLY A 38 8.30 8.58 -6.07
C GLY A 38 7.82 7.16 -5.75
N ALA A 39 6.69 6.99 -5.07
CA ALA A 39 6.07 5.68 -4.92
C ALA A 39 5.61 5.17 -6.29
N ARG A 40 6.07 3.99 -6.67
CA ARG A 40 5.79 3.38 -7.96
C ARG A 40 4.99 2.09 -7.85
N HIS A 41 4.94 1.49 -6.67
CA HIS A 41 4.15 0.30 -6.38
C HIS A 41 3.32 0.49 -5.12
N LEU A 42 2.22 -0.25 -5.00
CA LEU A 42 1.36 -0.20 -3.81
C LEU A 42 2.16 -0.52 -2.53
N ASP A 43 3.15 -1.41 -2.65
CA ASP A 43 4.06 -1.75 -1.56
C ASP A 43 4.89 -0.56 -1.05
N ASP A 44 5.32 0.35 -1.94
CA ASP A 44 6.06 1.56 -1.53
C ASP A 44 5.21 2.40 -0.58
N VAL A 45 3.94 2.57 -0.91
CA VAL A 45 3.01 3.37 -0.13
C VAL A 45 2.75 2.71 1.22
N LEU A 46 2.33 1.44 1.24
CA LEU A 46 1.87 0.79 2.46
C LEU A 46 3.01 0.40 3.43
N THR A 47 4.25 0.29 2.94
CA THR A 47 5.39 -0.18 3.75
C THR A 47 6.51 0.84 3.97
N ARG A 48 6.64 1.86 3.11
CA ARG A 48 7.77 2.81 3.15
C ARG A 48 7.35 4.28 3.25
N ARG A 49 6.24 4.70 2.65
CA ARG A 49 5.74 6.09 2.70
C ARG A 49 4.70 6.32 3.78
N THR A 50 4.00 5.25 4.15
CA THR A 50 3.15 5.17 5.32
C THR A 50 3.66 4.05 6.23
N ARG A 51 3.16 4.00 7.46
CA ARG A 51 3.43 2.90 8.39
C ARG A 51 2.22 1.96 8.52
N ILE A 52 1.27 2.02 7.58
CA ILE A 52 0.02 1.26 7.60
C ILE A 52 0.28 -0.25 7.77
N SER A 53 1.26 -0.81 7.05
CA SER A 53 1.60 -2.24 7.15
C SER A 53 2.08 -2.71 8.53
N ILE A 54 2.54 -1.78 9.37
CA ILE A 54 3.06 -2.03 10.72
C ILE A 54 2.02 -1.67 11.78
N GLU A 55 1.29 -0.58 11.59
CA GLU A 55 0.39 0.01 12.59
C GLU A 55 -1.02 -0.59 12.57
N THR A 56 -1.42 -1.21 11.46
CA THR A 56 -2.74 -1.85 11.34
C THR A 56 -2.64 -3.36 11.54
N PHE A 57 -3.63 -3.94 12.22
CA PHE A 57 -3.67 -5.39 12.48
C PHE A 57 -3.75 -6.21 11.18
N ASP A 58 -4.49 -5.70 10.20
CA ASP A 58 -4.64 -6.34 8.90
C ASP A 58 -3.50 -6.00 7.92
N ARG A 59 -2.45 -5.32 8.39
CA ARG A 59 -1.29 -4.89 7.61
C ARG A 59 -1.72 -4.15 6.34
N GLY A 60 -2.73 -3.30 6.42
CA GLY A 60 -3.22 -2.48 5.31
C GLY A 60 -4.03 -3.20 4.25
N THR A 61 -4.32 -4.51 4.38
CA THR A 61 -5.04 -5.26 3.34
C THR A 61 -6.45 -4.71 3.07
N ARG A 62 -7.18 -4.21 4.08
CA ARG A 62 -8.49 -3.57 3.84
C ARG A 62 -8.40 -2.20 3.16
N SER A 63 -7.24 -1.54 3.19
CA SER A 63 -7.01 -0.26 2.51
C SER A 63 -6.36 -0.44 1.14
N ALA A 64 -5.75 -1.60 0.86
CA ALA A 64 -4.89 -1.85 -0.29
C ALA A 64 -5.53 -1.48 -1.63
N ARG A 65 -6.76 -1.94 -1.89
CA ARG A 65 -7.51 -1.63 -3.12
C ARG A 65 -7.72 -0.13 -3.29
N LEU A 66 -8.26 0.54 -2.27
CA LEU A 66 -8.51 1.98 -2.34
C LEU A 66 -7.21 2.77 -2.55
N CYS A 67 -6.13 2.37 -1.89
CA CYS A 67 -4.84 3.01 -2.10
C CYS A 67 -4.36 2.86 -3.55
N ALA A 68 -4.48 1.67 -4.13
CA ALA A 68 -4.09 1.43 -5.52
C ALA A 68 -4.99 2.21 -6.51
N GLU A 69 -6.29 2.33 -6.23
CA GLU A 69 -7.21 3.17 -7.01
C GLU A 69 -6.87 4.67 -6.93
N LEU A 70 -6.39 5.16 -5.78
CA LEU A 70 -5.91 6.55 -5.63
C LEU A 70 -4.57 6.79 -6.35
N MET A 71 -3.70 5.79 -6.40
CA MET A 71 -2.43 5.86 -7.14
C MET A 71 -2.65 5.81 -8.65
N ALA A 72 -3.68 5.12 -9.11
CA ALA A 72 -3.87 4.81 -10.53
C ALA A 72 -3.92 6.04 -11.46
N PRO A 73 -4.67 7.12 -11.15
CA PRO A 73 -4.67 8.33 -11.98
C PRO A 73 -3.31 9.03 -12.04
N VAL A 74 -2.51 8.92 -10.99
CA VAL A 74 -1.17 9.54 -10.90
C VAL A 74 -0.17 8.78 -11.75
N LEU A 75 -0.21 7.44 -11.70
CA LEU A 75 0.76 6.56 -12.36
C LEU A 75 0.29 6.05 -13.73
N GLY A 76 -0.94 6.36 -14.13
CA GLY A 76 -1.53 5.90 -15.38
C GLY A 76 -1.87 4.42 -15.39
N TRP A 77 -2.24 3.85 -14.25
CA TRP A 77 -2.62 2.44 -14.13
C TRP A 77 -4.01 2.18 -14.70
N ASP A 78 -4.16 1.03 -15.36
CA ASP A 78 -5.45 0.44 -15.69
C ASP A 78 -5.94 -0.50 -14.58
N GLU A 79 -7.20 -0.94 -14.67
CA GLU A 79 -7.78 -1.86 -13.67
C GLU A 79 -6.94 -3.13 -13.49
N GLY A 80 -6.36 -3.65 -14.57
CA GLY A 80 -5.52 -4.84 -14.50
C GLY A 80 -4.23 -4.61 -13.72
N GLN A 81 -3.64 -3.42 -13.79
CA GLN A 81 -2.48 -3.07 -12.96
C GLN A 81 -2.87 -2.88 -11.51
N ILE A 82 -4.03 -2.26 -11.22
CA ILE A 82 -4.53 -2.12 -9.85
C ILE A 82 -4.73 -3.51 -9.23
N ASP A 83 -5.36 -4.44 -9.95
CA ASP A 83 -5.55 -5.82 -9.51
C ASP A 83 -4.23 -6.54 -9.23
N ARG A 84 -3.24 -6.41 -10.11
CA ARG A 84 -1.91 -7.01 -9.93
C ARG A 84 -1.19 -6.48 -8.69
N GLU A 85 -1.22 -5.16 -8.47
CA GLU A 85 -0.58 -4.52 -7.32
C GLU A 85 -1.23 -4.95 -6.00
N VAL A 86 -2.57 -5.03 -5.97
CA VAL A 86 -3.32 -5.49 -4.80
C VAL A 86 -3.05 -6.97 -4.52
N GLU A 87 -3.16 -7.84 -5.52
CA GLU A 87 -2.89 -9.28 -5.37
C GLU A 87 -1.45 -9.53 -4.89
N HIS A 88 -0.49 -8.81 -5.46
CA HIS A 88 0.91 -8.89 -5.06
C HIS A 88 1.09 -8.52 -3.58
N TYR A 89 0.50 -7.39 -3.16
CA TYR A 89 0.58 -6.94 -1.78
C TYR A 89 -0.06 -7.93 -0.80
N GLU A 90 -1.23 -8.47 -1.14
CA GLU A 90 -1.94 -9.46 -0.32
C GLU A 90 -1.13 -10.75 -0.15
N LYS A 91 -0.52 -11.25 -1.22
CA LYS A 91 0.38 -12.42 -1.16
C LYS A 91 1.60 -12.17 -0.29
N ARG A 92 2.17 -10.96 -0.32
CA ARG A 92 3.28 -10.57 0.58
C ARG A 92 2.83 -10.63 2.04
N VAL A 93 1.64 -10.11 2.36
CA VAL A 93 1.07 -10.15 3.71
C VAL A 93 0.77 -11.58 4.16
N GLU A 94 0.26 -12.42 3.27
CA GLU A 94 0.03 -13.84 3.55
C GLU A 94 1.34 -14.57 3.88
N ALA A 95 2.37 -14.42 3.05
CA ALA A 95 3.69 -15.02 3.27
C ALA A 95 4.33 -14.54 4.59
N GLU A 96 4.19 -13.25 4.91
CA GLU A 96 4.67 -12.69 6.17
C GLU A 96 3.96 -13.31 7.39
N ARG A 97 2.64 -13.49 7.31
CA ARG A 97 1.87 -14.16 8.38
C ARG A 97 2.22 -15.63 8.50
N GLU A 98 2.44 -16.32 7.38
CA GLU A 98 2.81 -17.73 7.39
C GLU A 98 4.19 -17.94 8.00
N SER A 99 5.15 -17.08 7.68
CA SER A 99 6.49 -17.07 8.28
C SER A 99 6.44 -16.99 9.81
N GLN A 100 5.56 -16.15 10.36
CA GLN A 100 5.36 -15.97 11.81
C GLN A 100 4.73 -17.19 12.51
N ARG A 101 4.16 -18.14 11.75
CA ARG A 101 3.60 -19.38 12.28
C ARG A 101 4.56 -20.56 12.23
N GLN A 102 5.72 -20.41 11.61
CA GLN A 102 6.66 -21.51 11.43
C GLN A 102 7.40 -21.86 12.72
N PRO A 103 7.75 -23.15 12.92
CA PRO A 103 8.38 -23.62 14.15
C PRO A 103 9.86 -23.28 14.27
N ASP A 104 10.52 -22.91 13.17
CA ASP A 104 11.95 -22.58 13.13
C ASP A 104 12.31 -21.55 12.05
N ASP A 105 13.51 -20.98 12.15
CA ASP A 105 13.98 -19.93 11.26
C ASP A 105 14.08 -20.38 9.78
N LEU A 106 14.41 -21.65 9.53
CA LEU A 106 14.57 -22.17 8.17
C LEU A 106 13.22 -22.26 7.44
N THR A 107 12.20 -22.78 8.12
CA THR A 107 10.84 -22.87 7.59
C THR A 107 10.21 -21.47 7.49
N ALA A 108 10.49 -20.58 8.45
CA ALA A 108 10.06 -19.19 8.41
C ALA A 108 10.60 -18.42 7.19
N ASP A 109 11.88 -18.59 6.85
CA ASP A 109 12.48 -17.92 5.69
C ASP A 109 11.93 -18.48 4.37
N ALA A 110 11.76 -19.81 4.28
CA ALA A 110 11.16 -20.46 3.12
C ALA A 110 9.73 -19.96 2.84
N ALA A 111 8.92 -19.79 3.89
CA ALA A 111 7.56 -19.23 3.77
C ALA A 111 7.59 -17.78 3.25
N ARG A 112 8.56 -16.97 3.69
CA ARG A 112 8.71 -15.58 3.27
C ARG A 112 9.14 -15.47 1.80
N LEU A 113 10.04 -16.33 1.34
CA LEU A 113 10.53 -16.37 -0.05
C LEU A 113 9.48 -16.84 -1.07
N GLY A 114 8.35 -17.40 -0.61
CA GLY A 114 7.25 -17.78 -1.49
C GLY A 114 6.41 -16.61 -2.01
N ALA A 115 6.57 -15.41 -1.45
CA ALA A 115 5.90 -14.22 -1.97
C ALA A 115 6.48 -13.81 -3.34
N PRO A 116 5.64 -13.39 -4.30
CA PRO A 116 6.13 -12.83 -5.55
C PRO A 116 6.98 -11.57 -5.28
N ASP A 117 7.99 -11.35 -6.12
CA ASP A 117 8.74 -10.09 -6.15
C ASP A 117 7.96 -9.02 -6.92
N ILE A 118 8.19 -7.77 -6.55
CA ILE A 118 7.65 -6.62 -7.26
C ILE A 118 8.25 -6.60 -8.67
N VAL A 119 7.42 -6.86 -9.67
CA VAL A 119 7.83 -6.83 -11.07
C VAL A 119 7.96 -5.38 -11.52
N PRO A 120 9.04 -4.99 -12.24
CA PRO A 120 9.15 -3.64 -12.80
C PRO A 120 7.97 -3.33 -13.72
N ILE A 121 7.29 -2.21 -13.45
CA ILE A 121 6.35 -1.55 -14.37
C ILE A 121 7.08 -0.84 -15.52
#